data_AF-F7QG41-F1
#
_entry.id   AF-F7QG41-F1
#
_cell.length_a   1.000
_cell.length_b   1.000
_cell.length_c   1.000
_cell.angle_alpha   90.00
_cell.angle_beta   90.00
_cell.angle_gamma   90.00
#
_symmetry.space_group_name_H-M   'P 1'
#
loop_
_entity.id
_entity.type
_entity.pdbx_description
1 polymer ?
#
loop_
_entity_poly.entity_id
_entity_poly.type
_entity_poly.pdbx_seq_one_letter_code
_entity_poly.pdbx_strand_id
1 'polypeptide(L)' 'MLSSNLGARPAPAIDTTDHASTGYWAYRLNVSPDDLAAAIDEVGPSVAAIRRHLGK' A
#
# COMPACT_ATOMS: atom_id res chain seq x y z
N MET A 1 30.37 -13.73 11.78
CA MET A 1 28.89 -13.60 11.90
C MET A 1 28.55 -12.15 11.64
N LEU A 2 27.95 -11.82 10.50
CA LEU A 2 27.50 -10.46 10.22
C LEU A 2 25.98 -10.46 10.42
N SER A 3 25.56 -9.99 11.59
CA SER A 3 24.15 -9.74 11.90
C SER A 3 23.64 -8.66 10.95
N SER A 4 22.92 -9.06 9.90
CA SER A 4 22.18 -8.13 9.07
C SER A 4 21.06 -7.54 9.91
N ASN A 5 21.29 -6.34 10.44
CA ASN A 5 20.23 -5.42 10.81
C ASN A 5 19.38 -5.16 9.56
N LEU A 6 18.43 -6.06 9.28
CA LEU A 6 17.25 -5.78 8.46
C LEU A 6 16.38 -4.83 9.28
N GLY A 7 16.89 -3.62 9.54
CA GLY A 7 16.12 -2.54 10.12
C GLY A 7 14.88 -2.40 9.25
N ALA A 8 13.72 -2.62 9.86
CA ALA A 8 12.44 -2.73 9.19
C ALA A 8 12.30 -1.60 8.17
N ARG A 9 12.45 -1.94 6.88
CA ARG A 9 12.18 -0.98 5.81
C ARG A 9 10.77 -0.46 6.09
N PRO A 10 10.55 0.87 6.17
CA PRO A 10 9.23 1.40 6.45
C PRO A 10 8.26 0.75 5.48
N ALA A 11 7.10 0.33 6.01
CA ALA A 11 6.09 -0.33 5.19
C ALA A 11 5.83 0.56 3.97
N PRO A 12 5.81 -0.01 2.74
CA PRO A 12 5.58 0.79 1.56
C PRO A 12 4.26 1.55 1.71
N ALA A 13 4.30 2.85 1.47
CA ALA A 13 3.12 3.69 1.37
C ALA A 13 2.83 3.95 -0.12
N ILE A 14 1.56 4.11 -0.46
CA ILE A 14 1.11 4.51 -1.78
C ILE A 14 1.31 6.02 -1.88
N ASP A 15 2.08 6.47 -2.86
CA ASP A 15 2.07 7.88 -3.25
C ASP A 15 0.75 8.15 -3.97
N THR A 16 -0.16 8.86 -3.30
CA THR A 16 -1.49 9.18 -3.81
C THR A 16 -1.49 10.34 -4.81
N THR A 17 -0.38 11.09 -4.88
CA THR A 17 -0.21 12.20 -5.83
C THR A 17 0.30 11.72 -7.19
N ASP A 18 0.87 10.52 -7.24
CA ASP A 18 1.31 9.86 -8.47
C ASP A 18 0.26 8.86 -8.96
N HIS A 19 -0.43 9.20 -10.05
CA HIS A 19 -1.41 8.32 -10.69
C HIS A 19 -0.83 6.98 -11.14
N ALA A 20 0.46 6.91 -11.49
CA ALA A 20 1.12 5.65 -11.86
C ALA A 20 1.27 4.73 -10.65
N SER A 21 1.67 5.27 -9.50
CA SER A 21 1.70 4.57 -8.21
C SER A 21 0.32 4.03 -7.84
N THR A 22 -0.74 4.86 -7.90
CA THR A 22 -2.11 4.43 -7.57
C THR A 22 -2.61 3.32 -8.50
N GLY A 23 -2.38 3.45 -9.81
CA GLY A 23 -2.74 2.43 -10.80
C GLY A 23 -1.99 1.11 -10.61
N TYR A 24 -0.69 1.18 -10.32
CA TYR A 24 0.14 0.01 -10.02
C TYR A 24 -0.39 -0.75 -8.80
N TRP A 25 -0.75 -0.04 -7.73
CA TRP A 25 -1.26 -0.68 -6.51
C TRP A 25 -2.68 -1.23 -6.66
N ALA A 26 -3.56 -0.54 -7.40
CA ALA A 26 -4.90 -1.05 -7.70
C ALA A 26 -4.82 -2.39 -8.45
N TYR A 27 -3.96 -2.45 -9.47
CA TYR A 27 -3.66 -3.69 -10.19
C TYR A 27 -3.10 -4.77 -9.26
N ARG A 28 -2.09 -4.44 -8.44
CA ARG A 28 -1.42 -5.39 -7.54
C ARG A 28 -2.34 -5.98 -6.48
N LEU A 29 -3.27 -5.18 -5.96
CA LEU A 29 -4.24 -5.58 -4.94
C LEU A 29 -5.51 -6.22 -5.54
N ASN A 30 -5.62 -6.21 -6.88
CA ASN A 30 -6.77 -6.70 -7.63
C ASN A 30 -8.08 -6.06 -7.14
N VAL A 31 -8.10 -4.73 -7.12
CA VAL A 31 -9.25 -3.87 -6.77
C VAL A 31 -9.40 -2.76 -7.79
N SER A 32 -10.58 -2.12 -7.84
CA SER A 32 -10.75 -0.93 -8.67
C SER A 32 -9.96 0.26 -8.11
N PRO A 33 -9.59 1.26 -8.94
CA PRO A 33 -8.99 2.51 -8.44
C PRO A 33 -9.86 3.22 -7.41
N ASP A 34 -11.18 3.17 -7.54
CA ASP A 34 -12.13 3.79 -6.61
C ASP A 34 -12.14 3.07 -5.26
N ASP A 35 -12.12 1.73 -5.25
CA ASP A 35 -12.01 0.94 -4.01
C ASP A 35 -10.67 1.18 -3.31
N LEU A 36 -9.59 1.36 -4.09
CA LEU A 36 -8.29 1.70 -3.53
C LEU A 36 -8.31 3.10 -2.89
N ALA A 37 -8.92 4.09 -3.55
CA ALA A 37 -9.06 5.43 -3.01
C ALA A 37 -9.89 5.44 -1.72
N ALA A 38 -11.02 4.74 -1.69
CA ALA A 38 -11.85 4.60 -0.49
C ALA A 38 -11.09 3.92 0.67
N ALA A 39 -10.29 2.89 0.38
CA ALA A 39 -9.47 2.26 1.40
C ALA A 39 -8.36 3.19 1.93
N ILE A 40 -7.75 4.01 1.06
CA ILE A 40 -6.75 5.00 1.46
C ILE A 40 -7.38 6.07 2.35
N ASP A 41 -8.59 6.53 2.06
CA ASP A 41 -9.31 7.50 2.89
C ASP A 41 -9.65 6.92 4.28
N GLU A 42 -9.98 5.64 4.36
CA GLU A 42 -10.37 4.97 5.61
C GLU A 42 -9.17 4.61 6.52
N VAL A 43 -8.08 4.07 5.95
CA VAL A 43 -6.95 3.53 6.75
C VAL A 43 -5.60 4.20 6.48
N GLY A 44 -5.59 5.22 5.61
CA GLY A 44 -4.38 5.91 5.17
C GLY A 44 -3.61 5.18 4.08
N PRO A 45 -2.57 5.81 3.50
CA PRO A 45 -1.85 5.29 2.34
C PRO A 45 -0.90 4.12 2.64
N SER A 46 -0.95 3.54 3.84
CA SER A 46 -0.12 2.39 4.21
C SER A 46 -0.61 1.14 3.50
N VAL A 47 0.24 0.53 2.66
CA VAL A 47 -0.12 -0.71 1.93
C VAL A 47 -0.52 -1.82 2.90
N ALA A 48 0.14 -1.91 4.05
CA ALA A 48 -0.17 -2.92 5.05
C ALA A 48 -1.57 -2.71 5.67
N ALA A 49 -1.94 -1.44 5.92
CA ALA A 49 -3.27 -1.11 6.44
C ALA A 49 -4.35 -1.39 5.39
N ILE A 50 -4.12 -0.96 4.14
CA ILE A 50 -5.03 -1.17 3.00
C ILE A 50 -5.26 -2.66 2.76
N ARG A 51 -4.18 -3.46 2.74
CA ARG A 51 -4.28 -4.93 2.60
C ARG A 51 -5.10 -5.56 3.72
N ARG A 52 -4.86 -5.14 4.96
CA ARG A 52 -5.63 -5.62 6.12
C ARG A 52 -7.11 -5.24 6.03
N HIS A 53 -7.42 -4.01 5.58
CA HIS A 53 -8.78 -3.53 5.38
C HIS A 53 -9.51 -4.30 4.27
N LEU A 54 -8.83 -4.55 3.15
CA LEU A 54 -9.38 -5.25 1.97
C LEU A 54 -9.34 -6.79 2.08
N GLY A 55 -8.68 -7.35 3.10
CA GLY A 55 -8.49 -8.79 3.25
C GLY A 55 -7.55 -9.44 2.20
N LYS A 56 -6.47 -8.75 1.83
CA LYS A 56 -5.51 -9.14 0.76
C LYS A 56 -4.09 -9.47 1.26
#